data_AF-A0A7J3XY55-F1
#
_entry.id   AF-A0A7J3XY55-F1
#
_cell.length_a   1.000
_cell.length_b   1.000
_cell.length_c   1.000
_cell.angle_alpha   90.00
_cell.angle_beta   90.00
_cell.angle_gamma   90.00
#
_symmetry.space_group_name_H-M   'P 1'
#
loop_
_entity.id
_entity.type
_entity.pdbx_description
1 polymer ?
#
loop_
_entity_poly.entity_id
_entity_poly.type
_entity_poly.pdbx_seq_one_letter_code
_entity_poly.pdbx_strand_id
1 'polypeptide(L)'
;MVANSAPVLVRGEKLVDAGRFFIDGKPVFGSHKTWEGFTAGLIMGFMSSSIIGIIFESLYTTLLNMAGVVTALAGDLAGAFLKRRLNIKPGDPLPVVDQLDFAVASTLIYFFLDRDFASQPLLIAISLLVILLLHLATNNIAFTLRLKNKRW
;
A
#
# COMPACT_ATOMS: atom_id res chain seq x y z
N MET A 1 -1.93 -5.88 -2.11
CA MET A 1 -2.07 -5.18 -3.41
C MET A 1 -3.44 -4.52 -3.57
N VAL A 2 -4.56 -5.27 -3.47
CA VAL A 2 -5.93 -4.73 -3.65
C VAL A 2 -6.18 -3.45 -2.83
N ALA A 3 -5.87 -3.47 -1.53
CA ALA A 3 -6.08 -2.33 -0.65
C ALA A 3 -5.32 -1.06 -1.08
N ASN A 4 -4.10 -1.21 -1.61
CA ASN A 4 -3.27 -0.08 -2.07
C ASN A 4 -3.75 0.48 -3.42
N SER A 5 -4.37 -0.36 -4.26
CA SER A 5 -4.87 0.06 -5.57
C SER A 5 -6.28 0.64 -5.52
N ALA A 6 -7.13 0.21 -4.58
CA ALA A 6 -8.52 0.66 -4.49
C ALA A 6 -8.74 2.19 -4.35
N PRO A 7 -7.88 2.97 -3.66
CA PRO A 7 -8.04 4.42 -3.56
C PRO A 7 -8.13 5.15 -4.91
N VAL A 8 -7.54 4.60 -5.99
CA VAL A 8 -7.57 5.23 -7.32
C VAL A 8 -8.95 5.19 -7.97
N LEU A 9 -9.86 4.35 -7.47
CA LEU A 9 -11.21 4.17 -7.99
C LEU A 9 -12.21 5.17 -7.41
N VAL A 10 -11.82 5.90 -6.36
CA VAL A 10 -12.68 6.84 -5.66
C VAL A 10 -12.09 8.24 -5.73
N ARG A 11 -12.96 9.24 -5.83
CA ARG A 11 -12.55 10.64 -5.71
C ARG A 11 -12.51 10.98 -4.22
N GLY A 12 -11.30 11.21 -3.71
CA GLY A 12 -11.10 11.64 -2.32
C GLY A 12 -11.17 13.15 -2.16
N GLU A 13 -11.85 13.60 -1.12
CA GLU A 13 -11.98 15.03 -0.80
C GLU A 13 -11.50 15.31 0.63
N LYS A 14 -11.82 14.43 1.58
CA LYS A 14 -11.46 14.61 2.99
C LYS A 14 -10.06 14.11 3.25
N LEU A 15 -9.12 15.03 3.49
CA LEU A 15 -7.73 14.71 3.78
C LEU A 15 -7.59 13.96 5.11
N VAL A 16 -6.76 12.92 5.15
CA VAL A 16 -6.48 12.14 6.36
C VAL A 16 -5.85 13.01 7.45
N ASP A 17 -4.96 13.93 7.06
CA ASP A 17 -4.30 14.85 8.00
C ASP A 17 -5.10 16.13 8.29
N ALA A 18 -6.29 16.31 7.70
CA ALA A 18 -7.08 17.53 7.78
C ALA A 18 -6.29 18.82 7.48
N GLY A 19 -5.26 18.74 6.63
CA GLY A 19 -4.39 19.88 6.29
C GLY A 19 -3.40 20.27 7.39
N ARG A 20 -3.20 19.44 8.41
CA ARG A 20 -2.25 19.71 9.49
C ARG A 20 -0.80 19.61 9.01
N PHE A 21 0.04 20.43 9.64
CA PHE A 21 1.49 20.41 9.47
C PHE A 21 2.15 19.62 10.60
N PHE A 22 3.25 18.96 10.28
CA PHE A 22 4.15 18.35 11.25
C PHE A 22 5.11 19.42 11.82
N ILE A 23 5.88 19.06 12.85
CA ILE A 23 6.80 19.99 13.54
C ILE A 23 7.84 20.64 12.62
N ASP A 24 8.10 20.06 11.46
CA ASP A 24 9.00 20.58 10.43
C ASP A 24 8.33 21.57 9.46
N GLY A 25 7.08 21.98 9.72
CA GLY A 25 6.32 22.93 8.92
C GLY A 25 5.81 22.35 7.58
N LYS A 26 5.95 21.03 7.35
CA LYS A 26 5.46 20.36 6.14
C LYS A 26 4.21 19.54 6.45
N PRO A 27 3.32 19.28 5.46
CA PRO A 27 2.11 18.48 5.69
C PRO A 27 2.44 17.13 6.35
N VAL A 28 1.52 16.58 7.15
CA VAL A 28 1.74 15.25 7.75
C VAL A 28 1.76 14.18 6.66
N PHE A 29 0.71 14.09 5.83
CA PHE A 29 0.62 13.13 4.72
C PHE A 29 0.52 13.84 3.37
N GLY A 30 -0.21 14.95 3.31
CA GLY A 30 -0.44 15.75 2.10
C GLY A 30 -1.73 15.37 1.36
N SER A 31 -2.05 16.16 0.33
CA SER A 31 -3.37 16.18 -0.34
C SER A 31 -3.81 14.88 -1.03
N HIS A 32 -2.91 13.91 -1.21
CA HIS A 32 -3.19 12.65 -1.90
C HIS A 32 -3.62 11.52 -0.96
N LYS A 33 -3.65 11.76 0.36
CA LYS A 33 -4.12 10.78 1.35
C LYS A 33 -5.47 11.22 1.88
N THR A 34 -6.52 10.51 1.50
CA THR A 34 -7.92 10.84 1.80
C THR A 34 -8.61 9.73 2.57
N TRP A 35 -9.60 10.10 3.37
CA TRP A 35 -10.41 9.14 4.13
C TRP A 35 -11.23 8.25 3.21
N GLU A 36 -11.76 8.78 2.10
CA GLU A 36 -12.50 7.99 1.11
C GLU A 36 -11.60 6.95 0.44
N GLY A 37 -10.36 7.32 0.10
CA GLY A 37 -9.39 6.37 -0.44
C GLY A 37 -9.04 5.30 0.58
N PHE A 38 -8.77 5.69 1.82
CA PHE A 38 -8.43 4.78 2.91
C PHE A 38 -9.57 3.78 3.20
N THR A 39 -10.83 4.25 3.25
CA THR A 39 -11.99 3.37 3.49
C THR A 39 -12.26 2.44 2.31
N ALA A 40 -12.12 2.91 1.07
CA ALA A 40 -12.20 2.04 -0.11
C ALA A 40 -11.12 0.95 -0.09
N GLY A 41 -9.89 1.32 0.29
CA GLY A 41 -8.78 0.38 0.52
C GLY A 41 -9.10 -0.69 1.56
N LEU A 42 -9.63 -0.28 2.71
CA LEU A 42 -10.02 -1.21 3.78
C LEU A 42 -11.11 -2.18 3.32
N ILE A 43 -12.20 -1.67 2.75
CA ILE A 43 -13.35 -2.49 2.33
C ILE A 43 -12.92 -3.50 1.28
N MET A 44 -12.26 -3.05 0.21
CA MET A 44 -11.83 -3.93 -0.88
C MET A 44 -10.76 -4.93 -0.41
N GLY A 45 -9.86 -4.50 0.46
CA GLY A 45 -8.88 -5.38 1.08
C GLY A 45 -9.53 -6.47 1.93
N PHE A 46 -10.49 -6.13 2.78
CA PHE A 46 -11.19 -7.09 3.63
C PHE A 46 -12.06 -8.05 2.80
N MET A 47 -12.75 -7.55 1.78
CA MET A 47 -13.47 -8.40 0.83
C MET A 47 -12.54 -9.41 0.17
N SER A 48 -11.39 -8.96 -0.35
CA SER A 48 -10.40 -9.87 -0.95
C SER A 48 -9.85 -10.89 0.06
N SER A 49 -9.65 -10.48 1.32
CA SER A 49 -9.16 -11.35 2.40
C SER A 49 -10.17 -12.44 2.74
N SER A 50 -11.47 -12.09 2.81
CA SER A 50 -12.55 -13.05 3.04
C SER A 50 -12.68 -14.05 1.90
N ILE A 51 -12.58 -13.59 0.64
CA ILE A 51 -12.62 -14.49 -0.53
C ILE A 51 -11.45 -15.48 -0.47
N ILE A 52 -10.23 -15.01 -0.20
CA ILE A 52 -9.06 -15.87 -0.05
C ILE A 52 -9.28 -16.88 1.08
N GLY A 53 -9.75 -16.43 2.25
CA GLY A 53 -10.01 -17.32 3.37
C GLY A 53 -11.08 -18.37 3.12
N ILE A 54 -12.11 -18.07 2.34
CA ILE A 54 -13.11 -19.06 1.90
C ILE A 54 -12.47 -20.09 0.98
N ILE A 55 -11.67 -19.67 0.00
CA ILE A 55 -10.99 -20.57 -0.95
C ILE A 55 -10.05 -21.54 -0.23
N PHE A 56 -9.34 -21.07 0.80
CA PHE A 56 -8.43 -21.87 1.61
C PHE A 56 -9.09 -22.48 2.85
N GLU A 57 -10.41 -22.34 3.00
CA GLU A 57 -11.19 -22.84 4.14
C GLU A 57 -10.57 -22.51 5.52
N SER A 58 -10.00 -21.32 5.66
CA SER A 58 -9.18 -20.94 6.81
C SER A 58 -9.54 -19.56 7.35
N LEU A 59 -10.15 -19.55 8.54
CA LEU A 59 -10.41 -18.31 9.29
C LEU A 59 -9.10 -17.62 9.68
N TYR A 60 -8.06 -18.38 10.01
CA TYR A 60 -6.73 -17.84 10.31
C TYR A 60 -6.19 -17.04 9.12
N THR A 61 -6.28 -17.57 7.91
CA THR A 61 -5.85 -16.89 6.68
C THR A 61 -6.66 -15.61 6.44
N THR A 62 -7.97 -15.62 6.69
CA THR A 62 -8.81 -14.40 6.61
C THR A 62 -8.30 -13.32 7.55
N LEU A 63 -8.14 -13.64 8.84
CA LEU A 63 -7.77 -12.68 9.87
C LEU A 63 -6.34 -12.16 9.68
N LEU A 64 -5.41 -13.04 9.33
CA LEU A 64 -4.04 -12.67 9.00
C LEU A 64 -4.03 -11.68 7.82
N ASN A 65 -4.76 -11.97 6.74
CA ASN A 65 -4.83 -11.09 5.59
C ASN A 65 -5.50 -9.74 5.91
N MET A 66 -6.54 -9.71 6.75
CA MET A 66 -7.15 -8.46 7.22
C MET A 66 -6.15 -7.62 8.03
N ALA A 67 -5.34 -8.23 8.89
CA ALA A 67 -4.25 -7.52 9.57
C ALA A 67 -3.20 -6.99 8.56
N GLY A 68 -2.87 -7.78 7.55
CA GLY A 68 -2.04 -7.38 6.41
C GLY A 68 -2.60 -6.17 5.66
N VAL A 69 -3.91 -6.10 5.44
CA VAL A 69 -4.58 -4.95 4.78
C VAL A 69 -4.44 -3.68 5.62
N VAL A 70 -4.71 -3.74 6.92
CA VAL A 70 -4.60 -2.57 7.81
C VAL A 70 -3.17 -2.04 7.82
N THR A 71 -2.20 -2.93 7.95
CA THR A 71 -0.78 -2.56 7.98
C THR A 71 -0.26 -2.10 6.63
N ALA A 72 -0.75 -2.65 5.51
CA ALA A 72 -0.43 -2.17 4.17
C ALA A 72 -0.85 -0.70 3.98
N LEU A 73 -2.07 -0.35 4.40
CA LEU A 73 -2.56 1.04 4.33
C LEU A 73 -1.81 1.96 5.30
N ALA A 74 -1.43 1.45 6.48
CA ALA A 74 -0.56 2.18 7.40
C ALA A 74 0.84 2.41 6.80
N GLY A 75 1.38 1.42 6.08
CA GLY A 75 2.64 1.52 5.34
C GLY A 75 2.61 2.59 4.26
N ASP A 76 1.52 2.64 3.49
CA ASP A 76 1.30 3.69 2.48
C ASP A 76 1.20 5.10 3.11
N LEU A 77 0.56 5.24 4.27
CA LEU A 77 0.56 6.50 5.03
C LEU A 77 1.96 6.85 5.56
N ALA A 78 2.72 5.86 6.03
CA ALA A 78 4.09 6.04 6.48
C ALA A 78 5.03 6.45 5.33
N GLY A 79 4.85 5.87 4.14
CA GLY A 79 5.53 6.27 2.91
C GLY A 79 5.20 7.72 2.54
N ALA A 80 3.93 8.11 2.58
CA ALA A 80 3.51 9.50 2.39
C ALA A 80 4.17 10.44 3.39
N PHE A 81 4.17 10.07 4.68
CA PHE A 81 4.81 10.85 5.74
C PHE A 81 6.31 11.03 5.47
N LEU A 82 7.03 9.94 5.17
CA LEU A 82 8.45 9.96 4.84
C LEU A 82 8.74 10.90 3.67
N LYS A 83 7.94 10.83 2.60
CA LYS A 83 8.08 11.72 1.44
C LYS A 83 7.96 13.19 1.82
N ARG A 84 7.05 13.54 2.73
CA ARG A 84 6.94 14.93 3.23
C ARG A 84 8.21 15.33 3.99
N ARG A 85 8.76 14.46 4.85
CA ARG A 85 10.02 14.72 5.56
C ARG A 85 11.19 14.95 4.59
N LEU A 86 11.24 14.19 3.50
CA LEU A 86 12.20 14.34 2.40
C LEU A 86 11.94 15.52 1.45
N ASN A 87 10.96 16.39 1.75
CA ASN A 87 10.60 17.54 0.94
C ASN A 87 10.05 17.21 -0.46
N ILE A 88 9.51 16.00 -0.65
CA ILE A 88 8.87 15.56 -1.88
C ILE A 88 7.41 16.03 -1.84
N LYS A 89 6.90 16.65 -2.90
CA LYS A 89 5.52 17.15 -2.94
C LYS A 89 4.50 16.00 -2.98
N PRO A 90 3.26 16.19 -2.49
CA PRO A 90 2.20 15.21 -2.68
C PRO A 90 2.01 14.88 -4.17
N GLY A 91 1.94 13.59 -4.51
CA GLY A 91 1.84 13.12 -5.90
C GLY A 91 3.18 12.95 -6.63
N ASP A 92 4.26 13.57 -6.15
CA ASP A 92 5.59 13.35 -6.72
C ASP A 92 6.11 11.96 -6.34
N PRO A 93 6.86 11.28 -7.23
CA PRO A 93 7.32 9.92 -7.00
C PRO A 93 8.47 9.86 -5.99
N LEU A 94 8.53 8.74 -5.26
CA LEU A 94 9.72 8.24 -4.59
C LEU A 94 9.93 6.79 -5.05
N PRO A 95 10.69 6.57 -6.14
CA PRO A 95 10.88 5.24 -6.72
C PRO A 95 11.34 4.21 -5.69
N VAL A 96 10.97 2.94 -5.90
CA VAL A 96 11.16 1.82 -4.97
C VAL A 96 10.30 1.91 -3.71
N VAL A 97 10.35 3.03 -2.98
CA VAL A 97 9.56 3.20 -1.74
C VAL A 97 8.07 3.16 -2.04
N ASP A 98 7.60 3.94 -3.02
CA ASP A 98 6.18 3.97 -3.41
C ASP A 98 5.65 2.61 -3.92
N GLN A 99 6.54 1.69 -4.27
CA GLN A 99 6.19 0.37 -4.80
C GLN A 99 6.22 -0.72 -3.72
N LEU A 100 6.93 -0.47 -2.62
CA LEU A 100 7.21 -1.46 -1.59
C LEU A 100 6.70 -1.07 -0.21
N ASP A 101 6.37 0.19 0.07
CA ASP A 101 5.94 0.69 1.38
C ASP A 101 4.80 -0.14 1.99
N PHE A 102 3.71 -0.34 1.25
CA PHE A 102 2.58 -1.15 1.67
C PHE A 102 2.95 -2.63 1.83
N ALA A 103 3.79 -3.15 0.92
CA ALA A 103 4.15 -4.56 0.87
C ALA A 103 5.10 -4.94 2.02
N VAL A 104 6.06 -4.06 2.33
CA VAL A 104 6.96 -4.19 3.47
C VAL A 104 6.17 -4.11 4.76
N ALA A 105 5.24 -3.16 4.90
CA ALA A 105 4.43 -3.06 6.11
C ALA A 105 3.56 -4.30 6.35
N SER A 106 2.92 -4.85 5.31
CA SER A 106 2.18 -6.12 5.44
C SER A 106 3.11 -7.32 5.71
N THR A 107 4.29 -7.34 5.10
CA THR A 107 5.28 -8.40 5.35
C THR A 107 5.74 -8.40 6.80
N LEU A 108 5.94 -7.21 7.39
CA LEU A 108 6.32 -7.08 8.80
C LEU A 108 5.25 -7.67 9.72
N ILE A 109 3.96 -7.40 9.48
CA ILE A 109 2.92 -7.97 10.35
C ILE A 109 2.82 -9.49 10.19
N TYR A 110 2.96 -10.02 8.97
CA TYR A 110 3.00 -11.46 8.75
C TYR A 110 4.19 -12.12 9.45
N PHE A 111 5.36 -11.48 9.38
CA PHE A 111 6.56 -11.95 10.06
C PHE A 111 6.37 -12.08 11.59
N PHE A 112 5.62 -11.16 12.21
CA PHE A 112 5.35 -11.21 13.64
C PHE A 112 4.21 -12.18 14.03
N LEU A 113 3.22 -12.36 13.16
CA LEU A 113 1.99 -13.13 13.49
C LEU A 113 2.02 -14.58 12.99
N ASP A 114 2.89 -14.92 12.05
CA ASP A 114 2.99 -16.24 11.43
C ASP A 114 4.45 -16.71 11.40
N ARG A 115 4.77 -17.71 12.24
CA ARG A 115 6.13 -18.25 12.34
C ARG A 115 6.53 -19.06 11.11
N ASP A 116 5.57 -19.74 10.47
CA ASP A 116 5.85 -20.53 9.29
C ASP A 116 6.20 -19.60 8.13
N PHE A 117 5.49 -18.47 8.01
CA PHE A 117 5.85 -17.39 7.08
C PHE A 117 7.23 -16.81 7.38
N ALA A 118 7.50 -16.48 8.65
CA ALA A 118 8.78 -15.90 9.07
C ALA A 118 9.99 -16.83 8.78
N SER A 119 9.77 -18.15 8.77
CA SER A 119 10.80 -19.14 8.47
C SER A 119 11.19 -19.23 6.98
N GLN A 120 10.52 -18.47 6.10
CA GLN A 120 10.70 -18.55 4.64
C GLN A 120 11.27 -17.26 4.03
N PRO A 121 12.48 -16.82 4.41
CA PRO A 121 13.04 -15.53 3.98
C PRO A 121 13.23 -15.42 2.46
N LEU A 122 13.53 -16.54 1.78
CA LEU A 122 13.66 -16.57 0.32
C LEU A 122 12.32 -16.31 -0.37
N LEU A 123 11.22 -16.91 0.12
CA LEU A 123 9.88 -16.69 -0.44
C LEU A 123 9.44 -15.23 -0.24
N ILE A 124 9.73 -14.66 0.94
CA ILE A 124 9.48 -13.25 1.22
C ILE A 124 10.23 -12.35 0.23
N ALA A 125 11.54 -12.59 0.05
CA ALA A 125 12.37 -11.81 -0.86
C ALA A 125 11.88 -11.90 -2.32
N ILE A 126 11.54 -13.10 -2.78
CA ILE A 126 10.96 -13.32 -4.12
C ILE A 126 9.62 -12.59 -4.24
N SER A 127 8.76 -12.63 -3.23
CA SER A 127 7.46 -11.96 -3.26
C SER A 127 7.59 -10.45 -3.40
N LEU A 128 8.50 -9.83 -2.64
CA LEU A 128 8.79 -8.40 -2.75
C LEU A 128 9.39 -8.03 -4.12
N LEU A 129 10.28 -8.88 -4.66
CA LEU A 129 10.84 -8.71 -6.00
C LEU A 129 9.75 -8.79 -7.07
N VAL A 130 8.87 -9.78 -6.99
CA VAL A 130 7.74 -9.94 -7.92
C VAL A 130 6.82 -8.72 -7.86
N ILE A 131 6.52 -8.19 -6.67
CA ILE A 131 5.73 -6.97 -6.52
C ILE A 131 6.41 -5.78 -7.23
N LEU A 132 7.71 -5.59 -7.00
CA LEU A 132 8.49 -4.53 -7.65
C LEU A 132 8.45 -4.65 -9.19
N LEU A 133 8.66 -5.86 -9.71
CA LEU A 133 8.63 -6.13 -11.15
C LEU A 133 7.24 -5.92 -11.75
N LEU A 134 6.18 -6.34 -11.05
CA LEU A 134 4.80 -6.13 -11.49
C LEU A 134 4.44 -4.65 -11.54
N HIS A 135 4.87 -3.85 -10.55
CA HIS A 135 4.69 -2.40 -10.58
C HIS A 135 5.41 -1.75 -11.77
N LEU A 136 6.66 -2.15 -12.03
CA LEU A 136 7.42 -1.65 -13.17
C LEU A 136 6.77 -2.04 -14.51
N ALA A 137 6.33 -3.29 -14.65
CA ALA A 137 5.68 -3.79 -15.85
C ALA A 137 4.35 -3.06 -16.12
N THR A 138 3.48 -2.96 -15.12
CA THR A 138 2.16 -2.30 -15.25
C THR A 138 2.30 -0.81 -15.55
N ASN A 139 3.25 -0.11 -14.94
CA ASN A 139 3.52 1.29 -15.25
C ASN A 139 4.04 1.48 -16.69
N ASN A 140 4.93 0.61 -17.17
CA ASN A 140 5.41 0.66 -18.55
C ASN A 140 4.30 0.39 -19.57
N ILE A 141 3.41 -0.56 -19.28
CA ILE A 141 2.22 -0.83 -20.13
C ILE A 141 1.31 0.40 -20.16
N ALA A 142 0.99 0.98 -18.99
CA ALA A 142 0.14 2.17 -18.91
C ALA A 142 0.75 3.38 -19.65
N PHE A 143 2.07 3.56 -19.58
CA PHE A 143 2.77 4.59 -20.34
C PHE A 143 2.71 4.34 -21.85
N THR A 144 2.94 3.10 -22.28
CA THR A 144 2.91 2.72 -23.71
C THR A 144 1.52 2.89 -24.31
N LEU A 145 0.47 2.59 -23.54
CA LEU A 145 -0.92 2.83 -23.90
C LEU A 145 -1.35 4.30 -23.79
N ARG A 146 -0.44 5.22 -23.42
CA ARG A 146 -0.71 6.65 -23.19
C ARG A 146 -1.76 6.93 -22.11
N LEU A 147 -1.99 5.98 -21.21
CA LEU A 147 -2.85 6.13 -20.04
C LEU A 147 -2.14 6.89 -18.91
N LYS A 148 -0.80 6.92 -18.94
CA LYS A 148 0.04 7.71 -18.03
C LYS A 148 1.07 8.53 -18.81
N ASN A 149 1.35 9.73 -18.32
CA ASN A 149 2.36 10.63 -18.88
C ASN A 149 3.80 10.32 -18.41
N LYS A 150 3.97 9.44 -17.42
CA LYS A 150 5.25 9.14 -16.75
C LYS A 150 5.37 7.62 -16.51
N ARG A 151 6.60 7.10 -16.50
CA ARG A 151 6.92 5.65 -16.44
C ARG A 151 6.98 5.06 -15.03
N TRP A 152 6.72 5.85 -14.01
CA TRP A 152 6.86 5.49 -12.59
C TRP A 152 5.53 5.60 -11.85
#